data_AF-A0A8S0Q0W3-F1
#
_entry.id   AF-A0A8S0Q0W3-F1
#
_cell.length_a   1.000
_cell.length_b   1.000
_cell.length_c   1.000
_cell.angle_alpha   90.00
_cell.angle_beta   90.00
_cell.angle_gamma   90.00
#
_symmetry.space_group_name_H-M   'P 1'
#
loop_
_entity.id
_entity.type
_entity.pdbx_description
1 polymer ?
#
loop_
_entity_poly.entity_id
_entity_poly.type
_entity_poly.pdbx_seq_one_letter_code
_entity_poly.pdbx_strand_id
1 'polypeptide(L)'
;MAFQMGRNVLVLLFTILLLFGGVCSVSAGVYSLSATSSPTRILNGFFSNAFSMLMKWILSLKATTKTAISGRPMMKFESGYTVETVFDGSKLGIEPHSVEVLPNGDLLILDSSNSNLYKISSSLSLYSRPKLITGSADGYSGYVDGKLREARMNHPKGLTVDDGGNVYIADTDNMSIRKISDTGVTTIAGGKWSRGNGHLDGPSGDAKFSNDFDVVYIGSSCSLLVIDRGNKAIREIQLHFDDCAHQYGSGFPLGKIYEIVLFPLVRSKVPFYTTD
;
A
#
# COMPACT_ATOMS: atom_id res chain seq x y z
N MET A 1 -15.21 -23.64 25.89
CA MET A 1 -14.20 -24.34 26.71
C MET A 1 -13.20 -23.30 27.19
N ALA A 2 -13.10 -23.13 28.51
CA ALA A 2 -12.31 -22.10 29.16
C ALA A 2 -10.82 -22.50 29.21
N PHE A 3 -9.99 -21.48 28.99
CA PHE A 3 -8.60 -21.27 29.36
C PHE A 3 -7.90 -22.37 30.17
N GLN A 4 -6.87 -22.94 29.55
CA GLN A 4 -5.80 -23.70 30.18
C GLN A 4 -4.78 -22.70 30.74
N MET A 5 -4.83 -22.46 32.05
CA MET A 5 -3.93 -21.56 32.77
C MET A 5 -3.40 -22.28 34.02
N GLY A 6 -2.09 -22.17 34.28
CA GLY A 6 -1.62 -22.09 35.66
C GLY A 6 -1.19 -23.35 36.40
N ARG A 7 -0.59 -24.36 35.75
CA ARG A 7 -0.01 -25.51 36.48
C ARG A 7 1.23 -25.15 37.33
N ASN A 8 1.83 -23.97 37.13
CA ASN A 8 3.03 -23.51 37.85
C ASN A 8 2.76 -22.43 38.93
N VAL A 9 1.53 -21.89 39.01
CA VAL A 9 1.17 -20.89 40.03
C VAL A 9 0.55 -21.54 41.27
N LEU A 10 -0.08 -22.71 41.11
CA LEU A 10 -0.71 -23.46 42.20
C LEU A 10 0.30 -24.09 43.17
N VAL A 11 1.50 -24.44 42.69
CA VAL A 11 2.57 -25.04 43.51
C VAL A 11 3.25 -24.00 44.42
N LEU A 12 3.26 -22.73 44.01
CA LEU A 12 3.89 -21.64 44.78
C LEU A 12 3.01 -21.11 45.93
N LEU A 13 1.68 -21.31 45.83
CA LEU A 13 0.73 -20.92 46.87
C LEU A 13 0.58 -21.97 47.98
N PHE A 14 0.88 -23.25 47.70
CA PHE A 14 0.82 -24.32 48.69
C PHE A 14 2.03 -24.36 49.66
N THR A 15 3.15 -23.76 49.29
CA THR A 15 4.37 -23.73 50.14
C THR A 15 4.39 -22.60 51.15
N ILE A 16 3.58 -21.55 50.97
CA ILE A 16 3.52 -20.40 51.88
C ILE A 16 2.45 -20.56 52.97
N LEU A 17 1.48 -21.46 52.78
CA LEU A 17 0.39 -21.70 53.74
C LEU A 17 0.72 -22.73 54.84
N LEU A 18 1.88 -23.40 54.76
CA LEU A 18 2.35 -24.36 55.76
C LEU A 18 3.28 -23.76 56.84
N LEU A 19 3.58 -22.47 56.79
CA LEU A 19 4.53 -21.80 57.70
C LEU A 19 3.89 -20.96 58.82
N PHE A 20 2.55 -20.83 58.87
CA PHE A 20 1.87 -20.02 59.90
C PHE A 20 0.57 -20.67 60.42
N GLY A 21 0.59 -22.00 60.61
CA GLY A 21 -0.51 -22.74 61.24
C GLY A 21 -0.25 -23.01 62.72
N GLY A 22 -0.89 -22.24 63.61
CA GLY A 22 -1.00 -22.50 65.04
C GLY A 22 -1.50 -21.23 65.74
N VAL A 23 -2.54 -21.20 66.56
CA VAL A 23 -3.24 -22.23 67.34
C VAL A 23 -4.57 -21.66 67.86
N CYS A 24 -5.44 -22.56 68.34
CA CYS A 24 -6.51 -22.39 69.34
C CYS A 24 -7.91 -21.90 68.92
N SER A 25 -8.83 -22.88 68.83
CA SER A 25 -10.02 -23.10 69.69
C SER A 25 -10.66 -21.87 70.36
N VAL A 26 -11.98 -21.64 70.44
CA VAL A 26 -13.08 -22.54 70.86
C VAL A 26 -14.45 -21.93 70.42
N SER A 27 -15.49 -22.73 70.64
CA SER A 27 -16.90 -22.69 70.25
C SER A 27 -17.82 -21.55 70.74
N ALA A 28 -18.86 -21.32 69.92
CA ALA A 28 -20.30 -21.15 70.22
C ALA A 28 -20.84 -19.88 70.91
N GLY A 29 -21.95 -19.37 70.33
CA GLY A 29 -23.13 -18.96 71.11
C GLY A 29 -23.45 -17.47 71.19
N VAL A 30 -24.34 -17.02 70.31
CA VAL A 30 -25.49 -16.09 70.47
C VAL A 30 -25.60 -15.29 71.79
N TYR A 31 -25.76 -13.95 71.71
CA TYR A 31 -26.93 -13.15 72.16
C TYR A 31 -26.65 -11.63 72.04
N SER A 32 -27.74 -10.91 71.84
CA SER A 32 -27.89 -9.51 71.47
C SER A 32 -27.96 -8.51 72.64
N LEU A 33 -27.80 -7.22 72.29
CA LEU A 33 -28.29 -5.96 72.93
C LEU A 33 -27.31 -5.09 73.74
N SER A 34 -26.90 -3.99 73.07
CA SER A 34 -26.87 -2.57 73.50
C SER A 34 -26.33 -2.16 74.88
N ALA A 35 -25.31 -1.30 74.91
CA ALA A 35 -25.43 0.16 75.07
C ALA A 35 -24.07 0.83 75.44
N THR A 36 -23.77 1.97 74.80
CA THR A 36 -23.05 3.19 75.26
C THR A 36 -22.04 3.09 76.42
N SER A 37 -20.84 3.68 76.44
CA SER A 37 -20.31 4.91 75.84
C SER A 37 -18.78 4.96 76.10
N SER A 38 -18.05 5.70 75.25
CA SER A 38 -16.61 6.04 75.32
C SER A 38 -16.27 6.90 76.58
N PRO A 39 -15.01 7.31 76.92
CA PRO A 39 -13.82 7.38 76.05
C PRO A 39 -12.39 7.19 76.70
N THR A 40 -11.41 6.92 75.83
CA THR A 40 -10.01 7.46 75.78
C THR A 40 -8.95 7.35 76.91
N ARG A 41 -7.69 7.21 76.40
CA ARG A 41 -6.33 7.61 76.92
C ARG A 41 -5.63 6.65 77.90
N ILE A 42 -4.63 5.87 77.47
CA ILE A 42 -3.20 6.16 77.12
C ILE A 42 -2.33 6.56 78.33
N LEU A 43 -1.26 5.79 78.59
CA LEU A 43 0.12 6.28 78.87
C LEU A 43 1.09 5.09 78.67
N ASN A 44 1.99 5.14 77.67
CA ASN A 44 3.41 5.58 77.72
C ASN A 44 4.30 4.64 78.55
N GLY A 45 5.49 4.18 78.17
CA GLY A 45 6.38 4.25 77.00
C GLY A 45 7.29 3.00 77.12
N PHE A 46 8.19 2.62 76.22
CA PHE A 46 9.39 3.33 75.73
C PHE A 46 10.12 2.25 74.89
N PHE A 47 10.57 2.52 73.68
CA PHE A 47 11.87 2.05 73.15
C PHE A 47 12.14 2.72 71.81
N SER A 48 13.30 3.39 71.79
CA SER A 48 13.83 4.29 70.78
C SER A 48 14.76 3.57 69.78
N ASN A 49 15.00 4.24 68.65
CA ASN A 49 16.19 4.12 67.77
C ASN A 49 16.23 3.13 66.59
N ALA A 50 15.12 2.52 66.15
CA ALA A 50 15.08 1.86 64.84
C ALA A 50 14.64 2.77 63.67
N PHE A 51 14.15 3.98 63.96
CA PHE A 51 13.44 4.80 62.97
C PHE A 51 14.29 5.84 62.23
N SER A 52 15.58 6.00 62.57
CA SER A 52 16.42 7.08 62.01
C SER A 52 17.15 6.71 60.71
N MET A 53 17.41 5.42 60.43
CA MET A 53 18.00 5.01 59.15
C MET A 53 16.96 4.76 58.06
N LEU A 54 15.74 4.35 58.44
CA LEU A 54 14.65 4.14 57.50
C LEU A 54 14.10 5.47 56.94
N MET A 55 14.09 6.54 57.74
CA MET A 55 13.60 7.85 57.27
C MET A 55 14.55 8.57 56.31
N LYS A 56 15.87 8.30 56.39
CA LYS A 56 16.85 8.80 55.40
C LYS A 56 16.75 8.04 54.06
N TRP A 57 16.34 6.78 54.08
CA TRP A 57 16.04 6.03 52.85
C TRP A 57 14.69 6.48 52.24
N ILE A 58 13.68 6.71 53.07
CA ILE A 58 12.35 7.20 52.64
C ILE A 58 12.43 8.61 52.02
N LEU A 59 13.35 9.47 52.46
CA LEU A 59 13.59 10.79 51.85
C LEU A 59 14.57 10.76 50.65
N SER A 60 15.27 9.65 50.42
CA SER A 60 16.07 9.40 49.21
C SER A 60 15.23 8.85 48.05
N LEU A 61 13.99 8.43 48.31
CA LEU A 61 12.95 8.25 47.31
C LEU A 61 12.28 9.61 47.00
N LYS A 62 13.10 10.65 46.82
CA LYS A 62 12.69 11.76 45.97
C LYS A 62 12.70 11.17 44.58
N ALA A 63 11.57 10.58 44.19
CA ALA A 63 11.25 10.30 42.81
C ALA A 63 11.38 11.64 42.10
N THR A 64 12.55 11.87 41.53
CA THR A 64 12.73 12.90 40.53
C THR A 64 11.62 12.63 39.54
N THR A 65 10.68 13.56 39.46
CA THR A 65 9.69 13.63 38.39
C THR A 65 10.45 13.82 37.09
N LYS A 66 11.12 12.77 36.60
CA LYS A 66 11.35 12.58 35.18
C LYS A 66 10.03 12.07 34.63
N THR A 67 9.07 12.98 34.57
CA THR A 67 7.92 12.89 33.68
C THR A 67 8.46 13.02 32.26
N ALA A 68 9.01 11.93 31.75
CA ALA A 68 9.35 11.78 30.34
C ALA A 68 9.59 10.29 30.04
N ILE A 69 8.63 9.43 30.40
CA ILE A 69 8.32 8.38 29.44
C ILE A 69 7.58 9.14 28.36
N SER A 70 8.34 9.57 27.35
CA SER A 70 7.79 9.91 26.04
C SER A 70 7.10 8.64 25.55
N GLY A 71 5.88 8.40 26.05
CA GLY A 71 5.01 7.34 25.60
C GLY A 71 4.79 7.64 24.13
N ARG A 72 5.49 6.90 23.27
CA ARG A 72 5.26 7.00 21.83
C ARG A 72 3.75 6.94 21.64
N PRO A 73 3.15 7.89 20.92
CA PRO A 73 1.71 7.89 20.74
C PRO A 73 1.33 6.52 20.19
N MET A 74 0.57 5.75 20.98
CA MET A 74 0.08 4.45 20.55
C MET A 74 -0.89 4.68 19.40
N MET A 75 -0.72 3.91 18.32
CA MET A 75 -1.61 3.97 17.17
C MET A 75 -3.05 3.70 17.64
N LYS A 76 -3.97 4.60 17.26
CA LYS A 76 -5.40 4.43 17.47
C LYS A 76 -6.05 4.17 16.12
N PHE A 77 -6.72 3.04 15.99
CA PHE A 77 -7.50 2.72 14.80
C PHE A 77 -8.88 3.35 14.90
N GLU A 78 -9.38 3.86 13.78
CA GLU A 78 -10.77 4.24 13.62
C GLU A 78 -11.64 2.97 13.53
N SER A 79 -12.79 2.97 14.21
CA SER A 79 -13.74 1.85 14.17
C SER A 79 -14.60 1.88 12.91
N GLY A 80 -14.95 0.71 12.37
CA GLY A 80 -15.88 0.60 11.22
C GLY A 80 -15.23 0.08 9.94
N TYR A 81 -13.90 -0.02 9.90
CA TYR A 81 -13.18 -0.64 8.79
C TYR A 81 -13.00 -2.14 9.03
N THR A 82 -13.43 -2.96 8.06
CA THR A 82 -13.20 -4.41 8.00
C THR A 82 -12.35 -4.76 6.78
N VAL A 83 -11.40 -5.67 6.94
CA VAL A 83 -10.56 -6.16 5.84
C VAL A 83 -10.94 -7.60 5.55
N GLU A 84 -11.34 -7.88 4.31
CA GLU A 84 -11.67 -9.23 3.85
C GLU A 84 -10.82 -9.58 2.61
N THR A 85 -10.41 -10.84 2.54
CA THR A 85 -9.70 -11.36 1.37
C THR A 85 -10.72 -11.70 0.28
N VAL A 86 -10.75 -10.90 -0.78
CA VAL A 86 -11.65 -11.11 -1.94
C VAL A 86 -11.04 -11.98 -3.03
N PHE A 87 -9.70 -12.10 -3.06
CA PHE A 87 -8.95 -12.93 -3.98
C PHE A 87 -7.70 -13.47 -3.29
N ASP A 88 -7.46 -14.78 -3.39
CA ASP A 88 -6.28 -15.46 -2.84
C ASP A 88 -5.50 -16.13 -3.99
N GLY A 89 -4.40 -15.50 -4.39
CA GLY A 89 -3.53 -15.97 -5.47
C GLY A 89 -2.65 -17.15 -5.11
N SER A 90 -2.50 -17.50 -3.82
CA SER A 90 -1.53 -18.50 -3.34
C SER A 90 -1.72 -19.88 -3.97
N LYS A 91 -2.98 -20.31 -4.14
CA LYS A 91 -3.33 -21.60 -4.74
C LYS A 91 -3.15 -21.64 -6.26
N LEU A 92 -3.10 -20.46 -6.89
CA LEU A 92 -2.99 -20.31 -8.33
C LEU A 92 -1.56 -19.96 -8.76
N GLY A 93 -0.65 -19.73 -7.80
CA GLY A 93 0.70 -19.24 -8.07
C GLY A 93 0.72 -17.82 -8.64
N ILE A 94 -0.33 -17.03 -8.37
CA ILE A 94 -0.42 -15.63 -8.81
C ILE A 94 0.05 -14.74 -7.68
N GLU A 95 0.97 -13.82 -7.96
CA GLU A 95 1.50 -12.84 -7.00
C GLU A 95 1.07 -11.41 -7.38
N PRO A 96 -0.10 -10.94 -6.90
CA PRO A 96 -0.60 -9.61 -7.24
C PRO A 96 0.33 -8.50 -6.74
N HIS A 97 0.74 -7.61 -7.64
CA HIS A 97 1.50 -6.39 -7.33
C HIS A 97 0.62 -5.15 -7.41
N SER A 98 -0.18 -5.03 -8.47
CA SER A 98 -1.10 -3.91 -8.69
C SER A 98 -2.46 -4.41 -9.16
N VAL A 99 -3.50 -3.64 -8.87
CA VAL A 99 -4.88 -3.89 -9.30
C VAL A 99 -5.46 -2.62 -9.89
N GLU A 100 -6.18 -2.76 -11.01
CA GLU A 100 -6.90 -1.67 -11.66
C GLU A 100 -8.35 -2.06 -11.88
N VAL A 101 -9.28 -1.17 -11.55
CA VAL A 101 -10.72 -1.40 -11.70
C VAL A 101 -11.17 -0.87 -13.05
N LEU A 102 -11.67 -1.74 -13.91
CA LEU A 102 -12.22 -1.35 -15.20
C LEU A 102 -13.61 -0.68 -15.05
N PRO A 103 -14.05 0.14 -16.01
CA PRO A 103 -15.37 0.81 -15.94
C PRO A 103 -16.57 -0.15 -15.82
N ASN A 104 -16.41 -1.39 -16.29
CA ASN A 104 -17.43 -2.45 -16.17
C ASN A 104 -17.41 -3.17 -14.80
N GLY A 105 -16.51 -2.78 -13.90
CA GLY A 105 -16.30 -3.37 -12.57
C GLY A 105 -15.37 -4.59 -12.56
N ASP A 106 -14.90 -5.09 -13.70
CA ASP A 106 -13.87 -6.13 -13.74
C ASP A 106 -12.55 -5.59 -13.17
N LEU A 107 -11.72 -6.48 -12.64
CA LEU A 107 -10.39 -6.14 -12.13
C LEU A 107 -9.31 -6.63 -13.08
N LEU A 108 -8.35 -5.78 -13.39
CA LEU A 108 -7.05 -6.19 -13.91
C LEU A 108 -6.09 -6.37 -12.74
N ILE A 109 -5.36 -7.47 -12.74
CA ILE A 109 -4.35 -7.79 -11.72
C ILE A 109 -3.02 -8.00 -12.42
N LEU A 110 -2.05 -7.18 -12.04
CA LEU A 110 -0.68 -7.30 -12.50
C LEU A 110 0.08 -8.24 -11.57
N ASP A 111 0.51 -9.37 -12.11
CA ASP A 111 1.42 -10.30 -11.45
C ASP A 111 2.85 -9.96 -11.87
N SER A 112 3.53 -9.21 -11.00
CA SER A 112 4.89 -8.72 -11.29
C SER A 112 5.89 -9.87 -11.35
N SER A 113 5.80 -10.83 -10.42
CA SER A 113 6.79 -11.90 -10.30
C SER A 113 6.75 -12.85 -11.49
N ASN A 114 5.54 -13.16 -11.99
CA ASN A 114 5.37 -14.01 -13.17
C ASN A 114 5.28 -13.20 -14.48
N SER A 115 5.42 -11.87 -14.43
CA SER A 115 5.32 -10.98 -15.59
C SER A 115 4.04 -11.15 -16.42
N ASN A 116 2.91 -11.36 -15.73
CA ASN A 116 1.62 -11.69 -16.31
C ASN A 116 0.55 -10.66 -15.92
N LEU A 117 -0.42 -10.44 -16.81
CA LEU A 117 -1.61 -9.64 -16.53
C LEU A 117 -2.84 -10.53 -16.55
N TYR A 118 -3.63 -10.51 -15.48
CA TYR A 118 -4.88 -11.25 -15.36
C TYR A 118 -6.08 -10.32 -15.33
N LYS A 119 -7.23 -10.82 -15.77
CA LYS A 119 -8.53 -10.20 -15.55
C LYS A 119 -9.42 -11.07 -14.69
N ILE A 120 -10.05 -10.50 -13.68
CA ILE A 120 -11.03 -11.14 -12.80
C ILE A 120 -12.37 -10.43 -12.95
N SER A 121 -13.45 -11.19 -13.04
CA SER A 121 -14.80 -10.62 -13.12
C SER A 121 -15.21 -9.90 -11.83
N SER A 122 -16.01 -8.84 -11.99
CA SER A 122 -16.52 -8.02 -10.88
C SER A 122 -17.30 -8.80 -9.81
N SER A 123 -17.93 -9.92 -10.16
CA SER A 123 -18.51 -10.86 -9.19
C SER A 123 -17.41 -11.64 -8.48
N LEU A 124 -16.58 -10.93 -7.72
CA LEU A 124 -15.48 -11.48 -6.94
C LEU A 124 -16.03 -12.57 -6.02
N SER A 125 -15.61 -13.79 -6.28
CA SER A 125 -15.79 -14.93 -5.40
C SER A 125 -14.40 -15.47 -5.11
N LEU A 126 -14.24 -16.12 -3.97
CA LEU A 126 -13.01 -16.85 -3.63
C LEU A 126 -12.63 -17.92 -4.69
N TYR A 127 -13.54 -18.22 -5.62
CA TYR A 127 -13.38 -19.18 -6.71
C TYR A 127 -13.33 -18.51 -8.10
N SER A 128 -13.28 -17.18 -8.18
CA SER A 128 -13.18 -16.48 -9.46
C SER A 128 -11.92 -16.91 -10.16
N ARG A 129 -12.06 -17.36 -11.41
CA ARG A 129 -10.94 -17.86 -12.23
C ARG A 129 -10.31 -16.70 -12.99
N PRO A 130 -9.07 -16.28 -12.66
CA PRO A 130 -8.42 -15.21 -13.37
C PRO A 130 -8.15 -15.63 -14.81
N LYS A 131 -8.55 -14.79 -15.76
CA LYS A 131 -8.25 -14.97 -17.17
C LYS A 131 -6.93 -14.28 -17.48
N LEU A 132 -5.91 -15.05 -17.89
CA LEU A 132 -4.67 -14.45 -18.39
C LEU A 132 -4.98 -13.58 -19.61
N ILE A 133 -4.60 -12.31 -19.58
CA ILE A 133 -4.73 -11.35 -20.68
C ILE A 133 -3.47 -11.38 -21.52
N THR A 134 -2.31 -11.11 -20.93
CA THR A 134 -1.01 -11.13 -21.62
C THR A 134 0.10 -11.72 -20.74
N GLY A 135 1.20 -12.10 -21.39
CA GLY A 135 2.35 -12.77 -20.78
C GLY A 135 2.39 -14.25 -21.16
N SER A 136 3.19 -15.01 -20.42
CA SER A 136 3.42 -16.43 -20.65
C SER A 136 2.76 -17.27 -19.56
N ALA A 137 1.93 -18.24 -19.96
CA ALA A 137 1.38 -19.22 -19.03
C ALA A 137 2.48 -20.08 -18.37
N ASP A 138 3.63 -20.20 -19.01
CA ASP A 138 4.80 -20.92 -18.52
C ASP A 138 5.72 -20.03 -17.65
N GLY A 139 5.37 -18.74 -17.45
CA GLY A 139 6.07 -17.83 -16.57
C GLY A 139 7.38 -17.23 -17.12
N TYR A 140 7.61 -17.30 -18.43
CA TYR A 140 8.81 -16.69 -19.02
C TYR A 140 8.71 -15.15 -18.99
N SER A 141 9.67 -14.50 -18.36
CA SER A 141 9.90 -13.06 -18.50
C SER A 141 10.77 -12.75 -19.73
N GLY A 142 10.81 -11.48 -20.14
CA GLY A 142 11.65 -11.01 -21.23
C GLY A 142 11.18 -9.68 -21.82
N TYR A 143 11.72 -9.33 -22.97
CA TYR A 143 11.36 -8.09 -23.68
C TYR A 143 10.97 -8.40 -25.12
N VAL A 144 9.70 -8.74 -25.32
CA VAL A 144 9.16 -9.16 -26.62
C VAL A 144 7.80 -8.52 -26.84
N ASP A 145 7.65 -7.76 -27.92
CA ASP A 145 6.37 -7.28 -28.43
C ASP A 145 5.70 -8.34 -29.32
N GLY A 146 4.40 -8.22 -29.55
CA GLY A 146 3.65 -9.14 -30.41
C GLY A 146 2.27 -9.49 -29.87
N LYS A 147 1.71 -10.64 -30.29
CA LYS A 147 0.39 -11.05 -29.81
C LYS A 147 0.38 -11.22 -28.29
N LEU A 148 -0.78 -11.08 -27.67
CA LEU A 148 -0.94 -11.11 -26.21
C LEU A 148 -0.27 -12.30 -25.51
N ARG A 149 -0.26 -13.50 -26.12
CA ARG A 149 0.34 -14.73 -25.57
C ARG A 149 1.82 -14.92 -25.94
N GLU A 150 2.29 -14.20 -26.94
CA GLU A 150 3.66 -14.26 -27.46
C GLU A 150 4.53 -13.17 -26.83
N ALA A 151 3.92 -12.05 -26.45
CA ALA A 151 4.58 -10.95 -25.78
C ALA A 151 5.16 -11.37 -24.41
N ARG A 152 6.25 -10.70 -24.04
CA ARG A 152 6.98 -10.91 -22.79
C ARG A 152 7.30 -9.56 -22.16
N MET A 153 7.15 -9.51 -20.84
CA MET A 153 7.52 -8.39 -19.97
C MET A 153 8.45 -8.91 -18.87
N ASN A 154 9.03 -8.02 -18.08
CA ASN A 154 9.96 -8.37 -17.03
C ASN A 154 9.76 -7.48 -15.79
N HIS A 155 9.24 -8.10 -14.72
CA HIS A 155 8.88 -7.43 -13.46
C HIS A 155 8.06 -6.15 -13.67
N PRO A 156 6.88 -6.22 -14.30
CA PRO A 156 6.02 -5.07 -14.47
C PRO A 156 5.41 -4.66 -13.13
N LYS A 157 5.37 -3.35 -12.81
CA LYS A 157 4.89 -2.84 -11.50
C LYS A 157 3.71 -1.89 -11.58
N GLY A 158 3.69 -1.04 -12.60
CA GLY A 158 2.66 -0.03 -12.83
C GLY A 158 1.65 -0.47 -13.86
N LEU A 159 0.38 -0.10 -13.66
CA LEU A 159 -0.76 -0.48 -14.48
C LEU A 159 -1.76 0.69 -14.53
N THR A 160 -2.18 1.08 -15.73
CA THR A 160 -3.28 2.05 -15.92
C THR A 160 -4.03 1.72 -17.21
N VAL A 161 -5.28 2.17 -17.32
CA VAL A 161 -6.13 1.93 -18.49
C VAL A 161 -6.59 3.26 -19.08
N ASP A 162 -6.61 3.40 -20.40
CA ASP A 162 -7.17 4.58 -21.07
C ASP A 162 -8.68 4.48 -21.35
N ASP A 163 -9.25 5.57 -21.85
CA ASP A 163 -10.67 5.66 -22.22
C ASP A 163 -11.05 4.72 -23.38
N GLY A 164 -10.08 4.31 -24.19
CA GLY A 164 -10.23 3.31 -25.26
C GLY A 164 -10.17 1.86 -24.79
N GLY A 165 -9.80 1.62 -23.52
CA GLY A 165 -9.58 0.29 -22.95
C GLY A 165 -8.20 -0.32 -23.24
N ASN A 166 -7.25 0.44 -23.79
CA ASN A 166 -5.87 0.00 -23.84
C ASN A 166 -5.26 0.03 -22.43
N VAL A 167 -4.36 -0.91 -22.18
CA VAL A 167 -3.68 -1.04 -20.89
C VAL A 167 -2.24 -0.60 -21.06
N TYR A 168 -1.77 0.29 -20.19
CA TYR A 168 -0.37 0.71 -20.15
C TYR A 168 0.32 0.14 -18.93
N ILE A 169 1.50 -0.44 -19.13
CA ILE A 169 2.27 -1.13 -18.11
C ILE A 169 3.66 -0.52 -17.99
N ALA A 170 4.09 -0.26 -16.76
CA ALA A 170 5.48 0.03 -16.44
C ALA A 170 6.26 -1.30 -16.33
N ASP A 171 7.00 -1.64 -17.38
CA ASP A 171 7.81 -2.86 -17.50
C ASP A 171 9.21 -2.59 -16.96
N THR A 172 9.36 -2.72 -15.64
CA THR A 172 10.39 -1.97 -14.91
C THR A 172 11.81 -2.48 -15.13
N ASP A 173 12.02 -3.79 -15.24
CA ASP A 173 13.36 -4.33 -15.52
C ASP A 173 13.77 -4.15 -16.99
N ASN A 174 12.79 -3.97 -17.87
CA ASN A 174 13.03 -3.58 -19.25
C ASN A 174 13.13 -2.05 -19.43
N MET A 175 12.89 -1.26 -18.38
CA MET A 175 12.94 0.21 -18.39
C MET A 175 12.08 0.79 -19.53
N SER A 176 10.90 0.22 -19.73
CA SER A 176 10.02 0.54 -20.86
C SER A 176 8.55 0.66 -20.44
N ILE A 177 7.78 1.38 -21.24
CA ILE A 177 6.34 1.47 -21.09
C ILE A 177 5.71 0.68 -22.22
N ARG A 178 4.90 -0.30 -21.84
CA ARG A 178 4.24 -1.23 -22.76
C ARG A 178 2.78 -0.83 -22.89
N LYS A 179 2.24 -0.89 -24.10
CA LYS A 179 0.81 -0.74 -24.38
C LYS A 179 0.25 -2.07 -24.82
N ILE A 180 -0.86 -2.48 -24.22
CA ILE A 180 -1.63 -3.66 -24.56
C ILE A 180 -2.94 -3.20 -25.15
N SER A 181 -3.23 -3.66 -26.35
CA SER A 181 -4.49 -3.46 -27.06
C SER A 181 -5.01 -4.79 -27.61
N ASP A 182 -6.15 -4.76 -28.29
CA ASP A 182 -6.69 -5.94 -28.98
C ASP A 182 -5.77 -6.48 -30.08
N THR A 183 -4.86 -5.66 -30.61
CA THR A 183 -3.90 -6.09 -31.65
C THR A 183 -2.65 -6.73 -31.07
N GLY A 184 -2.36 -6.53 -29.78
CA GLY A 184 -1.22 -7.13 -29.08
C GLY A 184 -0.55 -6.18 -28.10
N VAL A 185 0.69 -6.51 -27.75
CA VAL A 185 1.57 -5.72 -26.89
C VAL A 185 2.62 -5.03 -27.74
N THR A 186 2.81 -3.74 -27.49
CA THR A 186 3.81 -2.88 -28.14
C THR A 186 4.57 -2.06 -27.11
N THR A 187 5.78 -1.64 -27.44
CA THR A 187 6.54 -0.69 -26.63
C THR A 187 6.30 0.74 -27.13
N ILE A 188 5.81 1.62 -26.24
CA ILE A 188 5.50 3.01 -26.61
C ILE A 188 6.57 4.01 -26.17
N ALA A 189 7.45 3.65 -25.23
CA ALA A 189 8.58 4.46 -24.81
C ALA A 189 9.62 3.62 -24.05
N GLY A 190 10.89 4.02 -24.11
CA GLY A 190 11.97 3.36 -23.36
C GLY A 190 12.47 2.06 -24.00
N GLY A 191 13.06 1.19 -23.18
CA GLY A 191 13.52 -0.14 -23.61
C GLY A 191 14.90 -0.22 -24.25
N LYS A 192 15.58 0.90 -24.46
CA LYS A 192 16.99 0.90 -24.87
C LYS A 192 17.90 0.85 -23.65
N TRP A 193 18.66 -0.25 -23.53
CA TRP A 193 19.74 -0.34 -22.55
C TRP A 193 20.84 0.66 -22.90
N SER A 194 20.90 1.78 -22.17
CA SER A 194 21.95 2.79 -22.37
C SER A 194 22.87 2.85 -21.16
N ARG A 195 24.18 2.71 -21.41
CA ARG A 195 25.23 2.93 -20.41
C ARG A 195 25.26 4.42 -20.05
N GLY A 196 25.00 4.72 -18.78
CA GLY A 196 25.01 6.09 -18.25
C GLY A 196 23.99 6.24 -17.12
N ASN A 197 24.21 7.17 -16.20
CA ASN A 197 23.28 7.46 -15.12
C ASN A 197 22.27 8.55 -15.57
N GLY A 198 21.07 8.56 -14.97
CA GLY A 198 20.06 9.60 -15.17
C GLY A 198 18.92 9.24 -16.13
N HIS A 199 18.02 10.21 -16.33
CA HIS A 199 16.93 10.15 -17.31
C HIS A 199 17.32 10.86 -18.60
N LEU A 200 16.64 10.52 -19.69
CA LEU A 200 16.76 11.21 -20.98
C LEU A 200 15.35 11.46 -21.51
N ASP A 201 15.05 12.72 -21.84
CA ASP A 201 13.84 13.14 -22.55
C ASP A 201 14.07 13.11 -24.05
N GLY A 202 12.99 13.16 -24.83
CA GLY A 202 13.04 13.16 -26.28
C GLY A 202 11.98 12.23 -26.89
N PRO A 203 12.15 11.85 -28.17
CA PRO A 203 11.30 10.87 -28.82
C PRO A 203 11.20 9.58 -28.01
N SER A 204 10.05 8.90 -28.07
CA SER A 204 9.75 7.68 -27.31
C SER A 204 10.86 6.64 -27.27
N GLY A 205 11.51 6.38 -28.41
CA GLY A 205 12.58 5.37 -28.52
C GLY A 205 13.93 5.79 -27.93
N ASP A 206 14.10 7.08 -27.60
CA ASP A 206 15.33 7.62 -26.99
C ASP A 206 15.12 7.98 -25.51
N ALA A 207 13.86 8.09 -25.08
CA ALA A 207 13.52 8.32 -23.70
C ALA A 207 14.10 7.21 -22.80
N LYS A 208 14.63 7.60 -21.63
CA LYS A 208 15.23 6.67 -20.66
C LYS A 208 14.56 6.79 -19.30
N PHE A 209 14.07 5.66 -18.80
CA PHE A 209 13.50 5.51 -17.46
C PHE A 209 14.47 4.78 -16.54
N SER A 210 14.26 4.90 -15.23
CA SER A 210 14.91 4.00 -14.27
C SER A 210 14.22 2.63 -14.24
N ASN A 211 14.67 1.74 -13.36
CA ASN A 211 13.98 0.47 -13.05
C ASN A 211 13.00 0.60 -11.87
N ASP A 212 12.74 1.81 -11.38
CA ASP A 212 11.75 2.08 -10.36
C ASP A 212 10.86 3.24 -10.81
N PHE A 213 9.82 2.87 -11.56
CA PHE A 213 8.82 3.82 -12.04
C PHE A 213 7.42 3.22 -12.03
N ASP A 214 6.42 4.09 -12.21
CA ASP A 214 5.01 3.75 -12.29
C ASP A 214 4.33 4.66 -13.32
N VAL A 215 3.12 4.32 -13.75
CA VAL A 215 2.38 5.01 -14.81
C VAL A 215 0.96 5.34 -14.38
N VAL A 216 0.48 6.52 -14.75
CA VAL A 216 -0.88 7.01 -14.47
C VAL A 216 -1.44 7.65 -15.72
N TYR A 217 -2.65 7.26 -16.13
CA TYR A 217 -3.35 7.89 -17.24
C TYR A 217 -4.10 9.16 -16.81
N ILE A 218 -4.04 10.19 -17.66
CA ILE A 218 -4.84 11.41 -17.53
C ILE A 218 -5.68 11.59 -18.79
N GLY A 219 -6.97 11.22 -18.70
CA GLY A 219 -7.91 11.34 -19.81
C GLY A 219 -8.11 12.77 -20.31
N SER A 220 -8.14 13.75 -19.39
CA SER A 220 -8.36 15.16 -19.77
C SER A 220 -7.28 15.77 -20.68
N SER A 221 -6.05 15.24 -20.62
CA SER A 221 -4.91 15.71 -21.43
C SER A 221 -4.46 14.70 -22.48
N CYS A 222 -5.07 13.52 -22.54
CA CYS A 222 -4.62 12.42 -23.39
C CYS A 222 -3.13 12.12 -23.18
N SER A 223 -2.72 11.94 -21.93
CA SER A 223 -1.32 11.69 -21.58
C SER A 223 -1.14 10.66 -20.47
N LEU A 224 0.05 10.07 -20.42
CA LEU A 224 0.52 9.29 -19.29
C LEU A 224 1.49 10.13 -18.46
N LEU A 225 1.28 10.17 -17.15
CA LEU A 225 2.31 10.55 -16.21
C LEU A 225 3.13 9.33 -15.81
N VAL A 226 4.44 9.49 -15.84
CA VAL A 226 5.41 8.48 -15.41
C VAL A 226 6.06 8.97 -14.12
N ILE A 227 5.82 8.24 -13.04
CA ILE A 227 6.42 8.53 -11.73
C ILE A 227 7.75 7.78 -11.67
N ASP A 228 8.80 8.38 -12.23
CA ASP A 228 10.14 7.79 -12.31
C ASP A 228 10.92 8.05 -11.01
N ARG A 229 10.63 7.24 -9.99
CA ARG A 229 11.20 7.38 -8.63
C ARG A 229 12.72 7.24 -8.65
N GLY A 230 13.26 6.30 -9.42
CA GLY A 230 14.71 6.12 -9.52
C GLY A 230 15.44 7.33 -10.11
N ASN A 231 14.76 8.10 -10.95
CA ASN A 231 15.27 9.38 -11.48
C ASN A 231 14.74 10.61 -10.73
N LYS A 232 13.92 10.44 -9.68
CA LYS A 232 13.30 11.51 -8.88
C LYS A 232 12.50 12.50 -9.75
N ALA A 233 11.85 12.00 -10.79
CA ALA A 233 11.16 12.80 -11.79
C ALA A 233 9.72 12.34 -11.98
N ILE A 234 8.85 13.29 -12.31
CA ILE A 234 7.56 13.01 -12.95
C ILE A 234 7.73 13.39 -14.41
N ARG A 235 7.41 12.46 -15.31
CA ARG A 235 7.56 12.64 -16.76
C ARG A 235 6.19 12.53 -17.40
N GLU A 236 6.02 13.17 -18.55
CA GLU A 236 4.76 13.11 -19.30
C GLU A 236 5.01 12.50 -20.67
N ILE A 237 4.10 11.64 -21.11
CA ILE A 237 4.05 11.09 -22.47
C ILE A 237 2.70 11.46 -23.05
N GLN A 238 2.71 12.30 -24.08
CA GLN A 238 1.51 12.57 -24.86
C GLN A 238 1.15 11.33 -25.67
N LEU A 239 -0.10 10.86 -25.54
CA LEU A 239 -0.61 9.72 -26.29
C LEU A 239 -1.13 10.17 -27.65
N HIS A 240 -1.32 9.20 -28.54
CA HIS A 240 -2.00 9.45 -29.80
C HIS A 240 -3.48 9.76 -29.55
N PHE A 241 -4.05 10.68 -30.32
CA PHE A 241 -5.45 11.07 -30.19
C PHE A 241 -6.40 9.87 -30.26
N ASP A 242 -6.11 8.88 -31.11
CA ASP A 242 -6.92 7.67 -31.27
C ASP A 242 -6.97 6.78 -30.02
N ASP A 243 -5.97 6.89 -29.12
CA ASP A 243 -5.94 6.16 -27.85
C ASP A 243 -6.91 6.78 -26.82
N CYS A 244 -7.22 8.07 -27.00
CA CYS A 244 -8.09 8.84 -26.11
C CYS A 244 -9.43 9.18 -26.76
N ALA A 245 -9.57 8.92 -28.06
CA ALA A 245 -10.81 9.10 -28.79
C ALA A 245 -11.78 8.00 -28.35
N HIS A 246 -12.58 8.28 -27.33
CA HIS A 246 -13.76 7.48 -27.05
C HIS A 246 -14.55 7.28 -28.35
N GLN A 247 -15.11 6.08 -28.56
CA GLN A 247 -16.15 5.86 -29.56
C GLN A 247 -17.38 6.72 -29.23
N TYR A 248 -17.33 8.02 -29.51
CA TYR A 248 -18.51 8.83 -29.87
C TYR A 248 -18.95 8.38 -31.28
N GLY A 249 -19.41 7.14 -31.37
CA GLY A 249 -19.49 6.41 -32.65
C GLY A 249 -20.75 5.57 -32.84
N SER A 250 -21.80 5.78 -32.03
CA SER A 250 -23.16 5.34 -32.38
C SER A 250 -24.04 6.57 -32.59
N GLY A 251 -23.84 7.28 -33.70
CA GLY A 251 -24.81 8.27 -34.16
C GLY A 251 -24.25 9.59 -34.67
N PHE A 252 -23.39 9.59 -35.69
CA PHE A 252 -23.40 10.68 -36.66
C PHE A 252 -23.27 10.11 -38.07
N PRO A 253 -24.27 10.31 -38.96
CA PRO A 253 -24.19 9.86 -40.33
C PRO A 253 -23.11 10.65 -41.05
N LEU A 254 -22.36 9.92 -41.89
CA LEU A 254 -21.30 10.41 -42.77
C LEU A 254 -21.65 11.76 -43.42
N GLY A 255 -20.75 12.72 -43.30
CA GLY A 255 -20.68 13.86 -44.22
C GLY A 255 -20.56 15.23 -43.58
N LYS A 256 -19.43 15.55 -42.93
CA LYS A 256 -18.80 16.87 -43.02
C LYS A 256 -17.28 16.74 -42.91
N ILE A 257 -16.61 17.14 -43.99
CA ILE A 257 -15.17 17.41 -44.02
C ILE A 257 -14.92 18.54 -43.03
N TYR A 258 -14.18 18.28 -41.95
CA TYR A 258 -13.62 19.36 -41.16
C TYR A 258 -12.46 19.95 -41.96
N GLU A 259 -12.71 21.14 -42.48
CA GLU A 259 -11.70 22.02 -43.06
C GLU A 259 -10.59 22.21 -42.03
N ILE A 260 -9.40 21.70 -42.36
CA ILE A 260 -8.17 21.95 -41.62
C ILE A 260 -7.95 23.47 -41.69
N VAL A 261 -8.23 24.18 -40.59
CA VAL A 261 -7.81 25.57 -40.44
C VAL A 261 -6.29 25.56 -40.33
N LEU A 262 -5.65 25.75 -41.48
CA LEU A 262 -4.22 25.99 -41.59
C LEU A 262 -3.92 27.32 -40.89
N PHE A 263 -3.22 27.27 -39.76
CA PHE A 263 -2.64 28.49 -39.16
C PHE A 263 -1.74 29.17 -40.21
N PRO A 264 -1.89 30.47 -40.49
CA PRO A 264 -1.03 31.13 -41.44
C PRO A 264 0.36 31.30 -40.83
N LEU A 265 1.36 30.68 -41.46
CA LEU A 265 2.77 31.02 -41.29
C LEU A 265 2.96 32.53 -41.47
N VAL A 266 3.39 33.20 -40.41
CA VAL A 266 3.87 34.58 -40.47
C VAL A 266 5.11 34.62 -41.36
N ARG A 267 4.92 35.01 -42.62
CA ARG A 267 6.00 35.23 -43.59
C ARG A 267 6.66 36.56 -43.24
N SER A 268 7.87 36.51 -42.66
CA SER A 268 8.73 37.69 -42.55
C SER A 268 9.08 38.18 -43.95
N LYS A 269 8.71 39.44 -44.25
CA LYS A 269 9.13 40.13 -45.47
C LYS A 269 10.63 40.46 -45.35
N VAL A 270 11.42 39.90 -46.25
CA VAL A 270 12.76 40.42 -46.59
C VAL A 270 12.57 41.33 -47.81
N PRO A 271 12.95 42.62 -47.78
CA PRO A 271 12.88 43.46 -48.97
C PRO A 271 14.11 43.22 -49.85
N PHE A 272 13.87 42.88 -51.12
CA PHE A 272 14.88 42.96 -52.17
C PHE A 272 15.00 44.41 -52.63
N TYR A 273 16.20 44.98 -52.56
CA TYR A 273 16.58 46.17 -53.30
C TYR A 273 16.96 45.77 -54.73
N THR A 274 16.36 46.41 -55.72
CA THR A 274 16.86 46.42 -57.10
C THR A 274 17.81 47.61 -57.24
N THR A 275 19.04 47.37 -57.69
CA THR A 275 19.90 48.40 -58.28
C THR A 275 19.88 48.22 -59.79
N ASP A 276 19.78 49.35 -60.48
CA ASP A 276 19.98 49.53 -61.91
C ASP A 276 21.33 49.00 -62.42
#